data_AF-A0A963ZKL5-F1
#
_entry.id   AF-A0A963ZKL5-F1
#
_cell.length_a   1.000
_cell.length_b   1.000
_cell.length_c   1.000
_cell.angle_alpha   90.00
_cell.angle_beta   90.00
_cell.angle_gamma   90.00
#
_symmetry.space_group_name_H-M   'P 1'
#
loop_
_entity.id
_entity.type
_entity.pdbx_description
1 polymer ?
#
loop_
_entity_poly.entity_id
_entity_poly.type
_entity_poly.pdbx_seq_one_letter_code
_entity_poly.pdbx_strand_id
1 'polypeptide(L)'
;MRRKIIPAALTMLALGTSTLLGQTRDYRAERFVLDDNNGNTIVVQTPAGPITGGTLTIPDPGGSGQFLITNPSGGSQSVSGDILPGADDTYDLGSGASRWQDIFLSGNATVGGQVRYVETGGGTDYVGFQAPAAITANQIWTLPAADGTAGQALVTDGSGVLSWATAGGSVSTNTTLLGDGTGGNPLRINLGNGNTWTGLQTFANAFSIFQNARIAMTNNDNNARDIRWQEPSGTGSQYIGLRAPSVAQNSNYVFPTAIGTAGQVLTLGTVNGFGDSATLTWTTPGGGGTVTTNATLTGDGSGGSPLGINLSNGNTWTGLQTFANAFSIFQNARIAMTNNDNNARDIRWQEPSGTGSQYIGLRAPSVAQNSNYVFPTAIGTAGQVLTLGTVNGFGDSATLQWAAPPGGSPVFSRSDVTVTAGANNLLASSGATLIRITGFTGGAGAFTVSGISGGADGKMVVILNQTGQNMTVSFEDVGETAGNRILNTAGGTTNTIGSGNYIMVYDGGAARWEVVLFKN
;
A
#
# COMPACT_ATOMS: atom_id res chain seq x y z
N MET A 1 -129.79 67.13 -59.11
CA MET A 1 -128.79 66.43 -59.95
C MET A 1 -127.88 65.60 -59.05
N ARG A 2 -127.53 64.38 -59.53
CA ARG A 2 -126.56 63.40 -59.00
C ARG A 2 -127.02 62.55 -57.81
N ARG A 3 -126.73 61.24 -57.74
CA ARG A 3 -126.46 60.17 -58.72
C ARG A 3 -126.54 58.93 -57.82
N LYS A 4 -127.50 58.02 -58.09
CA LYS A 4 -127.59 56.73 -57.42
C LYS A 4 -126.33 55.93 -57.79
N ILE A 5 -125.57 55.46 -56.81
CA ILE A 5 -124.53 54.44 -56.99
C ILE A 5 -124.86 53.31 -56.01
N ILE A 6 -125.09 52.12 -56.56
CA ILE A 6 -125.11 50.82 -55.88
C ILE A 6 -124.29 49.88 -56.80
N PRO A 7 -123.68 48.78 -56.34
CA PRO A 7 -122.58 48.61 -55.39
C PRO A 7 -121.40 47.87 -56.06
N ALA A 8 -120.26 47.73 -55.37
CA ALA A 8 -119.38 46.59 -55.59
C ALA A 8 -119.65 45.57 -54.48
N ALA A 9 -120.21 44.42 -54.86
CA ALA A 9 -120.33 43.27 -53.99
C ALA A 9 -118.93 42.74 -53.67
N LEU A 10 -118.59 42.65 -52.39
CA LEU A 10 -117.38 41.95 -51.95
C LEU A 10 -117.74 40.47 -51.78
N THR A 11 -117.41 39.66 -52.78
CA THR A 11 -117.48 38.21 -52.70
C THR A 11 -116.33 37.72 -51.83
N MET A 12 -116.60 37.26 -50.61
CA MET A 12 -115.63 36.47 -49.85
C MET A 12 -115.92 34.99 -50.07
N LEU A 13 -115.01 34.36 -50.81
CA LEU A 13 -114.93 32.94 -51.12
C LEU A 13 -114.70 32.15 -49.82
N ALA A 14 -115.62 31.24 -49.49
CA ALA A 14 -115.42 30.26 -48.44
C ALA A 14 -114.49 29.14 -48.94
N LEU A 15 -113.34 28.97 -48.30
CA LEU A 15 -112.46 27.81 -48.45
C LEU A 15 -112.04 27.34 -47.04
N GLY A 16 -112.53 26.16 -46.62
CA GLY A 16 -111.89 25.29 -45.61
C GLY A 16 -111.97 25.67 -44.12
N THR A 17 -112.85 24.97 -43.40
CA THR A 17 -112.87 24.58 -41.95
C THR A 17 -112.40 25.51 -40.82
N SER A 18 -112.10 26.79 -41.04
CA SER A 18 -111.96 27.76 -39.95
C SER A 18 -112.56 29.11 -40.36
N THR A 19 -113.88 29.20 -40.23
CA THR A 19 -114.64 30.42 -40.51
C THR A 19 -114.30 31.52 -39.50
N LEU A 20 -113.61 32.56 -39.95
CA LEU A 20 -113.50 33.84 -39.27
C LEU A 20 -114.89 34.51 -39.24
N LEU A 21 -115.67 34.25 -38.19
CA LEU A 21 -117.02 34.81 -38.00
C LEU A 21 -116.91 36.10 -37.18
N GLY A 22 -116.89 37.24 -37.88
CA GLY A 22 -117.12 38.55 -37.25
C GLY A 22 -116.01 39.57 -37.50
N GLN A 23 -116.01 40.21 -38.67
CA GLN A 23 -115.37 41.51 -38.82
C GLN A 23 -116.42 42.61 -38.65
N THR A 24 -116.61 43.08 -37.41
CA THR A 24 -117.32 44.36 -37.21
C THR A 24 -116.29 45.46 -37.44
N ARG A 25 -116.17 45.95 -38.68
CA ARG A 25 -115.54 47.25 -38.91
C ARG A 25 -116.45 48.32 -38.34
N ASP A 26 -116.27 48.68 -37.07
CA ASP A 26 -116.86 49.90 -36.54
C ASP A 26 -116.03 51.10 -37.04
N TYR A 27 -116.46 51.67 -38.17
CA TYR A 27 -115.82 52.83 -38.79
C TYR A 27 -115.78 54.08 -37.88
N ARG A 28 -116.43 54.06 -36.71
CA ARG A 28 -116.40 55.19 -35.76
C ARG A 28 -115.32 55.09 -34.68
N ALA A 29 -114.59 53.97 -34.57
CA ALA A 29 -113.68 53.73 -33.43
C ALA A 29 -112.24 53.28 -33.79
N GLU A 30 -111.84 53.29 -35.08
CA GLU A 30 -110.47 52.93 -35.53
C GLU A 30 -109.93 51.61 -34.95
N ARG A 31 -110.82 50.65 -34.68
CA ARG A 31 -110.51 49.38 -34.02
C ARG A 31 -110.89 48.21 -34.92
N PHE A 32 -109.94 47.29 -35.08
CA PHE A 32 -110.14 45.98 -35.67
C PHE A 32 -110.07 44.93 -34.55
N VAL A 33 -111.11 44.12 -34.42
CA VAL A 33 -111.18 43.05 -33.41
C VAL A 33 -111.31 41.72 -34.12
N LEU A 34 -110.38 40.80 -33.83
CA LEU A 34 -110.50 39.38 -34.15
C LEU A 34 -110.99 38.71 -32.87
N ASP A 35 -112.16 38.09 -32.91
CA ASP A 35 -112.76 37.34 -31.79
C ASP A 35 -112.88 35.88 -32.20
N ASP A 36 -112.38 34.97 -31.37
CA ASP A 36 -112.54 33.53 -31.60
C ASP A 36 -113.88 32.97 -31.07
N ASN A 37 -114.73 33.82 -30.49
CA ASN A 37 -115.99 33.51 -29.79
C ASN A 37 -115.83 32.60 -28.56
N ASN A 38 -114.59 32.38 -28.11
CA ASN A 38 -114.26 31.59 -26.92
C ASN A 38 -113.60 32.44 -25.82
N GLY A 39 -113.74 33.77 -25.90
CA GLY A 39 -113.24 34.71 -24.90
C GLY A 39 -111.88 35.31 -25.24
N ASN A 40 -111.22 34.91 -26.34
CA ASN A 40 -109.98 35.52 -26.78
C ASN A 40 -110.27 36.54 -27.89
N THR A 41 -109.93 37.80 -27.62
CA THR A 41 -110.01 38.86 -28.64
C THR A 41 -108.64 39.47 -28.89
N ILE A 42 -108.22 39.56 -30.15
CA ILE A 42 -107.08 40.38 -30.58
C ILE A 42 -107.63 41.71 -31.06
N VAL A 43 -107.22 42.77 -30.39
CA VAL A 43 -107.68 44.13 -30.64
C VAL A 43 -106.53 44.94 -31.23
N VAL A 44 -106.65 45.30 -32.51
CA VAL A 44 -105.75 46.27 -33.13
C VAL A 44 -106.48 47.60 -33.18
N GLN A 45 -106.09 48.52 -32.31
CA GLN A 45 -106.65 49.87 -32.26
C GLN A 45 -105.54 50.87 -32.61
N THR A 46 -105.73 51.64 -33.68
CA THR A 46 -104.85 52.77 -33.98
C THR A 46 -105.38 54.00 -33.25
N PRO A 47 -104.58 54.75 -32.48
CA PRO A 47 -104.96 56.10 -32.08
C PRO A 47 -104.98 56.99 -33.34
N ALA A 48 -105.80 58.05 -33.33
CA ALA A 48 -105.90 59.01 -34.44
C ALA A 48 -104.54 59.68 -34.70
N GLY A 49 -103.76 59.13 -35.65
CA GLY A 49 -102.44 59.63 -36.08
C GLY A 49 -101.43 58.51 -36.39
N PRO A 50 -100.35 58.81 -37.15
CA PRO A 50 -99.31 57.83 -37.45
C PRO A 50 -98.57 57.40 -36.18
N ILE A 51 -98.68 56.13 -35.81
CA ILE A 51 -98.03 55.54 -34.65
C ILE A 51 -96.54 55.37 -34.96
N THR A 52 -95.68 56.15 -34.31
CA THR A 52 -94.22 55.94 -34.36
C THR A 52 -93.84 55.25 -33.04
N GLY A 53 -93.61 53.93 -33.07
CA GLY A 53 -93.24 53.15 -31.88
C GLY A 53 -94.40 52.57 -31.04
N GLY A 54 -95.52 52.16 -31.65
CA GLY A 54 -96.62 51.53 -30.93
C GLY A 54 -96.31 50.11 -30.46
N THR A 55 -96.60 49.80 -29.20
CA THR A 55 -96.55 48.45 -28.62
C THR A 55 -97.85 47.70 -28.93
N LEU A 56 -97.78 46.56 -29.64
CA LEU A 56 -98.92 45.63 -29.72
C LEU A 56 -99.00 44.88 -28.39
N THR A 57 -99.98 45.24 -27.56
CA THR A 57 -100.23 44.54 -26.29
C THR A 57 -101.28 43.46 -26.55
N ILE A 58 -100.90 42.19 -26.46
CA ILE A 58 -101.83 41.06 -26.46
C ILE A 58 -102.07 40.73 -24.98
N PRO A 59 -103.27 40.97 -24.42
CA PRO A 59 -103.55 40.66 -23.03
C PRO A 59 -103.34 39.16 -22.77
N ASP A 60 -102.55 38.82 -21.76
CA ASP A 60 -102.49 37.45 -21.24
C ASP A 60 -103.90 37.08 -20.74
N PRO A 61 -104.57 36.06 -21.31
CA PRO A 61 -105.93 35.69 -20.92
C PRO A 61 -106.03 35.13 -19.48
N GLY A 62 -104.94 35.13 -18.71
CA GLY A 62 -104.95 34.75 -17.31
C GLY A 62 -104.91 33.25 -17.16
N GLY A 63 -103.70 32.69 -17.30
CA GLY A 63 -103.42 31.27 -17.05
C GLY A 63 -102.44 30.72 -18.05
N SER A 64 -101.15 30.68 -17.70
CA SER A 64 -100.06 30.04 -18.46
C SER A 64 -100.14 30.17 -19.99
N GLY A 65 -100.63 31.31 -20.50
CA GLY A 65 -100.87 31.53 -21.91
C GLY A 65 -99.54 31.74 -22.63
N GLN A 66 -99.08 30.72 -23.34
CA GLN A 66 -97.91 30.85 -24.21
C GLN A 66 -98.25 31.81 -25.35
N PHE A 67 -97.53 32.93 -25.46
CA PHE A 67 -97.51 33.71 -26.69
C PHE A 67 -96.77 32.88 -27.76
N LEU A 68 -97.55 32.04 -28.46
CA LEU A 68 -97.04 31.12 -29.46
C LEU A 68 -97.05 31.80 -30.82
N ILE A 69 -95.90 32.34 -31.22
CA ILE A 69 -95.67 32.66 -32.64
C ILE A 69 -95.36 31.33 -33.33
N THR A 70 -96.34 30.72 -33.99
CA THR A 70 -96.08 29.62 -34.92
C THR A 70 -95.69 30.19 -36.27
N ASN A 71 -94.55 29.75 -36.79
CA ASN A 71 -94.26 29.90 -38.22
C ASN A 71 -94.53 28.56 -38.91
N PRO A 72 -95.74 28.32 -39.46
CA PRO A 72 -96.13 27.01 -40.00
C PRO A 72 -95.29 26.56 -41.20
N SER A 73 -94.41 27.42 -41.72
CA SER A 73 -93.50 27.13 -42.84
C SER A 73 -92.01 27.16 -42.47
N GLY A 74 -91.66 27.26 -41.17
CA GLY A 74 -90.27 27.15 -40.70
C GLY A 74 -89.40 28.39 -40.90
N GLY A 75 -89.98 29.57 -41.18
CA GLY A 75 -89.21 30.81 -41.27
C GLY A 75 -88.70 31.32 -39.91
N SER A 76 -87.60 32.05 -39.91
CA SER A 76 -86.95 32.60 -38.72
C SER A 76 -87.83 33.61 -37.98
N GLN A 77 -87.80 33.55 -36.65
CA GLN A 77 -88.30 34.63 -35.80
C GLN A 77 -87.11 35.50 -35.39
N SER A 78 -87.28 36.82 -35.45
CA SER A 78 -86.24 37.78 -35.07
C SER A 78 -86.75 38.65 -33.93
N VAL A 79 -85.92 38.84 -32.92
CA VAL A 79 -86.13 39.78 -31.81
C VAL A 79 -85.06 40.85 -31.93
N SER A 80 -85.47 42.12 -32.07
CA SER A 80 -84.55 43.25 -32.29
C SER A 80 -84.05 43.88 -30.98
N GLY A 81 -83.96 43.11 -29.90
CA GLY A 81 -83.59 43.59 -28.57
C GLY A 81 -83.27 42.43 -27.62
N ASP A 82 -83.19 42.75 -26.33
CA ASP A 82 -82.87 41.77 -25.31
C ASP A 82 -83.97 40.73 -25.13
N ILE A 83 -83.56 39.51 -24.82
CA ILE A 83 -84.44 38.43 -24.36
C ILE A 83 -84.22 38.32 -22.85
N LEU A 84 -85.18 38.76 -22.04
CA LEU A 84 -85.14 38.69 -20.58
C LEU A 84 -86.11 37.60 -20.08
N PRO A 85 -85.66 36.61 -19.29
CA PRO A 85 -86.55 35.64 -18.68
C PRO A 85 -87.42 36.28 -17.60
N GLY A 86 -88.63 35.76 -17.38
CA GLY A 86 -89.56 36.28 -16.36
C GLY A 86 -89.19 35.95 -14.91
N ALA A 87 -88.24 35.04 -14.70
CA ALA A 87 -87.72 34.61 -13.41
C ALA A 87 -86.28 34.11 -13.58
N ASP A 88 -85.45 34.32 -12.54
CA ASP A 88 -84.06 33.87 -12.51
C ASP A 88 -83.96 32.34 -12.36
N ASP A 89 -82.98 31.73 -13.01
CA ASP A 89 -82.68 30.28 -12.98
C ASP A 89 -83.89 29.33 -13.18
N THR A 90 -84.94 29.79 -13.89
CA THR A 90 -86.21 29.05 -14.03
C THR A 90 -86.46 28.53 -15.45
N TYR A 91 -85.95 29.23 -16.48
CA TYR A 91 -86.29 28.97 -17.88
C TYR A 91 -85.07 28.58 -18.71
N ASP A 92 -85.22 27.52 -19.51
CA ASP A 92 -84.20 27.08 -20.47
C ASP A 92 -84.31 27.81 -21.81
N LEU A 93 -83.16 27.99 -22.48
CA LEU A 93 -83.10 28.36 -23.89
C LEU A 93 -82.92 27.10 -24.75
N GLY A 94 -84.03 26.45 -25.06
CA GLY A 94 -84.06 25.15 -25.76
C GLY A 94 -84.49 24.01 -24.83
N SER A 95 -84.20 22.76 -25.23
CA SER A 95 -84.47 21.55 -24.44
C SER A 95 -83.48 20.44 -24.81
N GLY A 96 -83.53 19.30 -24.11
CA GLY A 96 -82.73 18.12 -24.47
C GLY A 96 -83.02 17.57 -25.87
N ALA A 97 -84.25 17.77 -26.38
CA ALA A 97 -84.66 17.32 -27.71
C ALA A 97 -84.44 18.39 -28.79
N SER A 98 -84.49 19.68 -28.43
CA SER A 98 -84.45 20.80 -29.38
C SER A 98 -83.42 21.83 -28.95
N ARG A 99 -82.32 21.92 -29.70
CA ARG A 99 -81.17 22.77 -29.40
C ARG A 99 -81.01 23.84 -30.47
N TRP A 100 -80.44 24.97 -30.10
CA TRP A 100 -79.94 25.94 -31.06
C TRP A 100 -78.72 25.35 -31.76
N GLN A 101 -78.60 25.57 -33.07
CA GLN A 101 -77.45 25.10 -33.83
C GLN A 101 -76.17 25.78 -33.34
N ASP A 102 -76.21 27.11 -33.26
CA ASP A 102 -75.10 27.95 -32.87
C ASP A 102 -75.58 29.09 -31.94
N ILE A 103 -74.68 29.57 -31.09
CA ILE A 103 -74.85 30.81 -30.31
C ILE A 103 -73.67 31.73 -30.68
N PHE A 104 -73.96 32.84 -31.36
CA PHE A 104 -72.93 33.82 -31.75
C PHE A 104 -72.92 35.00 -30.78
N LEU A 105 -71.81 35.20 -30.07
CA LEU A 105 -71.60 36.28 -29.11
C LEU A 105 -70.33 37.07 -29.47
N SER A 106 -70.39 38.40 -29.38
CA SER A 106 -69.22 39.27 -29.54
C SER A 106 -68.61 39.75 -28.21
N GLY A 107 -69.39 39.65 -27.13
CA GLY A 107 -69.01 40.09 -25.79
C GLY A 107 -68.78 38.92 -24.83
N ASN A 108 -69.14 39.14 -23.57
CA ASN A 108 -68.93 38.17 -22.49
C ASN A 108 -70.12 37.20 -22.37
N ALA A 109 -69.84 35.97 -21.93
CA ALA A 109 -70.85 35.03 -21.43
C ALA A 109 -70.65 34.84 -19.93
N THR A 110 -71.73 34.91 -19.14
CA THR A 110 -71.71 34.61 -17.70
C THR A 110 -72.47 33.32 -17.46
N VAL A 111 -71.80 32.32 -16.88
CA VAL A 111 -72.37 30.99 -16.62
C VAL A 111 -72.20 30.67 -15.14
N GLY A 112 -73.30 30.59 -14.40
CA GLY A 112 -73.28 30.26 -12.96
C GLY A 112 -72.99 28.78 -12.66
N GLY A 113 -73.11 27.92 -13.68
CA GLY A 113 -72.82 26.49 -13.60
C GLY A 113 -71.57 26.09 -14.39
N GLN A 114 -71.70 25.05 -15.20
CA GLN A 114 -70.63 24.50 -16.03
C GLN A 114 -70.88 24.76 -17.52
N VAL A 115 -69.81 25.04 -18.26
CA VAL A 115 -69.82 24.95 -19.73
C VAL A 115 -69.62 23.48 -20.10
N ARG A 116 -70.62 22.87 -20.75
CA ARG A 116 -70.61 21.43 -21.10
C ARG A 116 -70.42 21.23 -22.59
N TYR A 117 -69.50 20.34 -22.95
CA TYR A 117 -69.31 19.78 -24.28
C TYR A 117 -69.84 18.36 -24.27
N VAL A 118 -71.04 18.19 -24.84
CA VAL A 118 -71.68 16.88 -24.97
C VAL A 118 -70.94 16.04 -26.00
N GLU A 119 -70.92 14.73 -25.80
CA GLU A 119 -70.30 13.82 -26.75
C GLU A 119 -70.93 13.92 -28.15
N THR A 120 -70.09 13.91 -29.19
CA THR A 120 -70.54 14.00 -30.59
C THR A 120 -71.05 12.65 -31.13
N GLY A 121 -70.86 11.56 -30.36
CA GLY A 121 -71.27 10.20 -30.73
C GLY A 121 -72.74 9.88 -30.41
N GLY A 122 -73.50 10.82 -29.84
CA GLY A 122 -74.94 10.66 -29.58
C GLY A 122 -75.30 9.99 -28.24
N GLY A 123 -74.34 9.79 -27.34
CA GLY A 123 -74.67 9.41 -25.96
C GLY A 123 -75.06 10.60 -25.08
N THR A 124 -75.09 10.37 -23.76
CA THR A 124 -75.58 11.33 -22.74
C THR A 124 -74.48 11.97 -21.90
N ASP A 125 -73.21 11.59 -22.08
CA ASP A 125 -72.08 12.07 -21.28
C ASP A 125 -71.50 13.39 -21.84
N TYR A 126 -70.74 14.09 -21.00
CA TYR A 126 -70.12 15.37 -21.35
C TYR A 126 -68.80 15.61 -20.62
N VAL A 127 -67.96 16.47 -21.20
CA VAL A 127 -66.81 17.09 -20.52
C VAL A 127 -67.09 18.57 -20.31
N GLY A 128 -66.52 19.21 -19.28
CA GLY A 128 -66.84 20.61 -19.02
C GLY A 128 -65.87 21.33 -18.11
N PHE A 129 -66.04 22.65 -18.06
CA PHE A 129 -65.33 23.55 -17.16
C PHE A 129 -66.31 24.14 -16.14
N GLN A 130 -65.94 24.09 -14.87
CA GLN A 130 -66.73 24.60 -13.75
C GLN A 130 -65.86 25.49 -12.86
N ALA A 131 -66.37 26.67 -12.51
CA ALA A 131 -65.73 27.51 -11.51
C ALA A 131 -65.83 26.88 -10.10
N PRO A 132 -64.83 27.05 -9.22
CA PRO A 132 -64.94 26.64 -7.83
C PRO A 132 -66.15 27.30 -7.15
N ALA A 133 -66.76 26.62 -6.17
CA ALA A 133 -67.92 27.12 -5.43
C ALA A 133 -67.65 28.49 -4.75
N ALA A 134 -66.40 28.80 -4.44
CA ALA A 134 -65.98 30.12 -4.01
C ALA A 134 -64.56 30.42 -4.53
N ILE A 135 -64.35 31.66 -4.99
CA ILE A 135 -63.05 32.22 -5.35
C ILE A 135 -62.86 33.53 -4.59
N THR A 136 -61.62 33.87 -4.23
CA THR A 136 -61.33 35.06 -3.40
C THR A 136 -61.22 36.37 -4.20
N ALA A 137 -61.08 36.27 -5.53
CA ALA A 137 -61.07 37.38 -6.47
C ALA A 137 -61.44 36.89 -7.89
N ASN A 138 -61.74 37.81 -8.80
CA ASN A 138 -61.97 37.49 -10.21
C ASN A 138 -60.68 36.94 -10.83
N GLN A 139 -60.74 35.73 -11.42
CA GLN A 139 -59.62 35.13 -12.13
C GLN A 139 -59.92 35.11 -13.63
N ILE A 140 -58.99 35.63 -14.43
CA ILE A 140 -59.02 35.54 -15.89
C ILE A 140 -57.85 34.65 -16.31
N TRP A 141 -58.12 33.66 -17.16
CA TRP A 141 -57.11 32.84 -17.80
C TRP A 141 -56.94 33.27 -19.25
N THR A 142 -55.84 33.96 -19.55
CA THR A 142 -55.54 34.43 -20.90
C THR A 142 -54.83 33.34 -21.68
N LEU A 143 -55.44 32.88 -22.77
CA LEU A 143 -54.87 31.84 -23.63
C LEU A 143 -53.66 32.35 -24.43
N PRO A 144 -52.70 31.46 -24.78
CA PRO A 144 -51.62 31.80 -25.71
C PRO A 144 -52.16 32.15 -27.09
N ALA A 145 -51.48 33.07 -27.80
CA ALA A 145 -51.86 33.47 -29.16
C ALA A 145 -51.62 32.38 -30.22
N ALA A 146 -50.77 31.39 -29.93
CA ALA A 146 -50.43 30.29 -30.82
C ALA A 146 -50.66 28.94 -30.12
N ASP A 147 -50.92 27.91 -30.92
CA ASP A 147 -51.00 26.53 -30.43
C ASP A 147 -49.63 26.01 -29.97
N GLY A 148 -49.65 24.98 -29.13
CA GLY A 148 -48.47 24.31 -28.63
C GLY A 148 -47.87 23.39 -29.68
N THR A 149 -46.57 23.15 -29.61
CA THR A 149 -45.96 22.07 -30.38
C THR A 149 -46.27 20.71 -29.73
N ALA A 150 -46.22 19.64 -30.51
CA ALA A 150 -46.40 18.28 -30.00
C ALA A 150 -45.54 18.02 -28.75
N GLY A 151 -46.16 17.46 -27.70
CA GLY A 151 -45.51 17.21 -26.42
C GLY A 151 -45.48 18.41 -25.46
N GLN A 152 -46.20 19.50 -25.74
CA GLN A 152 -46.40 20.60 -24.80
C GLN A 152 -47.74 20.49 -24.05
N ALA A 153 -47.77 21.03 -22.84
CA ALA A 153 -48.96 21.22 -22.00
C ALA A 153 -49.16 22.70 -21.71
N LEU A 154 -50.42 23.10 -21.51
CA LEU A 154 -50.78 24.45 -21.13
C LEU A 154 -50.50 24.64 -19.64
N VAL A 155 -49.67 25.62 -19.29
CA VAL A 155 -49.27 25.92 -17.91
C VAL A 155 -49.63 27.35 -17.53
N THR A 156 -49.93 27.57 -16.25
CA THR A 156 -50.19 28.91 -15.71
C THR A 156 -48.93 29.49 -15.06
N ASP A 157 -48.76 30.80 -15.17
CA ASP A 157 -47.76 31.57 -14.43
C ASP A 157 -48.18 31.90 -12.98
N GLY A 158 -49.36 31.46 -12.54
CA GLY A 158 -49.93 31.79 -11.24
C GLY A 158 -50.59 33.18 -11.15
N SER A 159 -50.52 33.98 -12.22
CA SER A 159 -51.15 35.31 -12.33
C SER A 159 -52.27 35.35 -13.38
N GLY A 160 -52.57 34.22 -14.03
CA GLY A 160 -53.65 34.10 -15.00
C GLY A 160 -53.23 34.15 -16.46
N VAL A 161 -51.94 34.29 -16.77
CA VAL A 161 -51.45 34.09 -18.13
C VAL A 161 -51.14 32.62 -18.32
N LEU A 162 -51.63 32.05 -19.42
CA LEU A 162 -51.34 30.68 -19.81
C LEU A 162 -50.29 30.66 -20.92
N SER A 163 -49.39 29.68 -20.89
CA SER A 163 -48.34 29.46 -21.90
C SER A 163 -48.13 27.97 -22.17
N TRP A 164 -47.62 27.61 -23.34
CA TRP A 164 -47.21 26.23 -23.62
C TRP A 164 -45.82 25.94 -23.05
N ALA A 165 -45.69 24.83 -22.32
CA ALA A 165 -44.42 24.32 -21.82
C ALA A 165 -44.31 22.82 -22.08
N THR A 166 -43.11 22.26 -22.09
CA THR A 166 -42.91 20.81 -22.30
C THR A 166 -43.70 20.00 -21.26
N ALA A 167 -44.55 19.09 -21.74
CA ALA A 167 -45.30 18.18 -20.90
C ALA A 167 -44.36 17.10 -20.33
N GLY A 168 -44.40 16.87 -19.01
CA GLY A 168 -43.62 15.79 -18.36
C GLY A 168 -42.36 16.20 -17.59
N GLY A 169 -42.28 17.43 -17.08
CA GLY A 169 -41.20 17.88 -16.19
C GLY A 169 -41.20 17.24 -14.80
N SER A 170 -40.99 15.93 -14.70
CA SER A 170 -40.48 15.25 -13.50
C SER A 170 -39.21 14.50 -13.89
N VAL A 171 -38.09 14.87 -13.27
CA VAL A 171 -36.80 14.19 -13.46
C VAL A 171 -36.93 12.77 -12.91
N SER A 172 -37.15 11.81 -13.81
CA SER A 172 -37.00 10.38 -13.52
C SER A 172 -35.51 10.05 -13.38
N THR A 173 -35.15 9.36 -12.30
CA THR A 173 -33.80 8.93 -11.98
C THR A 173 -33.26 7.95 -13.02
N ASN A 174 -32.64 8.44 -14.10
CA ASN A 174 -31.50 7.83 -14.82
C ASN A 174 -31.03 8.66 -16.05
N THR A 175 -31.45 9.92 -16.19
CA THR A 175 -30.98 10.75 -17.31
C THR A 175 -29.67 11.44 -16.95
N THR A 176 -28.75 11.56 -17.91
CA THR A 176 -27.52 12.34 -17.76
C THR A 176 -27.89 13.80 -17.47
N LEU A 177 -27.49 14.33 -16.32
CA LEU A 177 -27.70 15.75 -16.01
C LEU A 177 -26.76 16.57 -16.91
N LEU A 178 -27.33 17.16 -17.96
CA LEU A 178 -26.59 18.05 -18.87
C LEU A 178 -26.46 19.43 -18.22
N GLY A 179 -25.32 19.65 -17.55
CA GLY A 179 -24.81 20.98 -17.21
C GLY A 179 -23.30 20.95 -17.37
N ASP A 180 -22.76 21.69 -18.35
CA ASP A 180 -21.34 21.64 -18.75
C ASP A 180 -20.40 22.47 -17.87
N GLY A 181 -20.93 23.09 -16.81
CA GLY A 181 -20.13 23.83 -15.84
C GLY A 181 -19.61 25.19 -16.34
N THR A 182 -20.09 25.72 -17.46
CA THR A 182 -19.72 27.07 -17.92
C THR A 182 -20.94 28.02 -17.98
N GLY A 183 -20.72 29.30 -17.69
CA GLY A 183 -21.71 30.37 -17.97
C GLY A 183 -23.04 30.30 -17.22
N GLY A 184 -23.06 30.14 -15.89
CA GLY A 184 -24.26 30.37 -15.09
C GLY A 184 -25.27 29.21 -15.01
N ASN A 185 -24.92 28.01 -15.51
CA ASN A 185 -25.68 26.78 -15.31
C ASN A 185 -24.92 25.76 -14.43
N PRO A 186 -24.80 26.01 -13.11
CA PRO A 186 -24.26 25.00 -12.20
C PRO A 186 -25.26 23.85 -12.03
N LEU A 187 -24.75 22.62 -12.11
CA LEU A 187 -25.41 21.38 -11.70
C LEU A 187 -26.10 21.56 -10.34
N ARG A 188 -27.44 21.72 -10.33
CA ARG A 188 -28.21 21.85 -9.08
C ARG A 188 -28.52 20.47 -8.49
N ILE A 189 -27.49 19.71 -8.11
CA ILE A 189 -27.66 18.89 -6.91
C ILE A 189 -27.63 19.90 -5.78
N ASN A 190 -28.76 20.12 -5.11
CA ASN A 190 -28.78 20.96 -3.93
C ASN A 190 -27.93 20.29 -2.84
N LEU A 191 -26.64 20.62 -2.77
CA LEU A 191 -25.72 20.16 -1.73
C LEU A 191 -26.00 20.79 -0.37
N GLY A 192 -26.94 21.75 -0.28
CA GLY A 192 -27.42 22.31 0.98
C GLY A 192 -28.29 21.34 1.79
N ASN A 193 -28.77 20.26 1.16
CA ASN A 193 -29.49 19.17 1.80
C ASN A 193 -28.72 17.85 1.64
N GLY A 194 -28.99 16.87 2.51
CA GLY A 194 -28.43 15.53 2.41
C GLY A 194 -28.87 14.85 1.11
N ASN A 195 -27.91 14.38 0.32
CA ASN A 195 -28.16 13.61 -0.90
C ASN A 195 -27.75 12.15 -0.65
N THR A 196 -28.66 11.20 -0.84
CA THR A 196 -28.39 9.76 -0.68
C THR A 196 -28.20 9.13 -2.05
N TRP A 197 -27.01 8.60 -2.31
CA TRP A 197 -26.69 7.89 -3.55
C TRP A 197 -26.73 6.38 -3.27
N THR A 198 -27.66 5.65 -3.88
CA THR A 198 -27.88 4.22 -3.61
C THR A 198 -27.16 3.28 -4.59
N GLY A 199 -26.53 3.84 -5.63
CA GLY A 199 -25.80 3.10 -6.66
C GLY A 199 -24.36 3.57 -6.87
N LEU A 200 -23.56 2.76 -7.56
CA LEU A 200 -22.17 3.06 -7.90
C LEU A 200 -22.08 4.34 -8.74
N GLN A 201 -21.24 5.29 -8.32
CA GLN A 201 -20.95 6.50 -9.08
C GLN A 201 -19.61 6.36 -9.79
N THR A 202 -19.62 6.58 -11.10
CA THR A 202 -18.42 6.56 -11.94
C THR A 202 -18.19 7.96 -12.50
N PHE A 203 -17.05 8.57 -12.16
CA PHE A 203 -16.63 9.84 -12.74
C PHE A 203 -15.70 9.54 -13.91
N ALA A 204 -16.08 9.94 -15.13
CA ALA A 204 -15.27 9.69 -16.33
C ALA A 204 -13.94 10.47 -16.35
N ASN A 205 -13.86 11.53 -15.55
CA ASN A 205 -12.68 12.39 -15.39
C ASN A 205 -12.35 12.54 -13.89
N ALA A 206 -11.46 13.46 -13.54
CA ALA A 206 -11.08 13.72 -12.16
C ALA A 206 -12.27 14.16 -11.28
N PHE A 207 -12.45 13.50 -10.14
CA PHE A 207 -13.27 14.00 -9.04
C PHE A 207 -12.42 15.00 -8.23
N SER A 208 -12.73 16.29 -8.34
CA SER A 208 -11.99 17.37 -7.69
C SER A 208 -12.81 18.01 -6.57
N ILE A 209 -12.17 18.28 -5.42
CA ILE A 209 -12.78 18.97 -4.29
C ILE A 209 -12.01 20.27 -4.07
N PHE A 210 -12.72 21.39 -4.14
CA PHE A 210 -12.14 22.73 -4.01
C PHE A 210 -12.63 23.43 -2.73
N GLN A 211 -11.94 24.51 -2.32
CA GLN A 211 -12.24 25.32 -1.12
C GLN A 211 -12.12 24.53 0.20
N ASN A 212 -12.62 25.07 1.32
CA ASN A 212 -12.56 24.46 2.67
C ASN A 212 -13.57 23.30 2.83
N ALA A 213 -13.58 22.37 1.88
CA ALA A 213 -14.50 21.24 1.88
C ALA A 213 -13.96 20.08 2.73
N ARG A 214 -14.83 19.51 3.57
CA ARG A 214 -14.56 18.29 4.34
C ARG A 214 -15.15 17.08 3.62
N ILE A 215 -14.33 16.06 3.38
CA ILE A 215 -14.81 14.71 3.03
C ILE A 215 -15.05 13.96 4.33
N ALA A 216 -16.30 13.55 4.59
CA ALA A 216 -16.64 12.67 5.70
C ALA A 216 -17.17 11.34 5.15
N MET A 217 -16.50 10.24 5.50
CA MET A 217 -16.95 8.88 5.19
C MET A 217 -17.40 8.24 6.49
N THR A 218 -18.70 8.21 6.74
CA THR A 218 -19.26 7.64 7.97
C THR A 218 -19.70 6.21 7.71
N ASN A 219 -19.20 5.26 8.49
CA ASN A 219 -19.71 3.90 8.48
C ASN A 219 -20.59 3.63 9.71
N ASN A 220 -21.91 3.57 9.52
CA ASN A 220 -22.87 3.34 10.60
C ASN A 220 -23.07 1.86 10.97
N ASP A 221 -22.51 0.92 10.19
CA ASP A 221 -22.69 -0.52 10.43
C ASP A 221 -21.61 -1.15 11.33
N ASN A 222 -20.68 -0.35 11.85
CA ASN A 222 -19.54 -0.76 12.70
C ASN A 222 -18.58 -1.80 12.09
N ASN A 223 -18.66 -2.08 10.79
CA ASN A 223 -17.68 -2.94 10.12
C ASN A 223 -16.45 -2.13 9.67
N ALA A 224 -15.27 -2.74 9.65
CA ALA A 224 -14.09 -2.07 9.10
C ALA A 224 -14.21 -1.97 7.56
N ARG A 225 -14.27 -0.75 7.02
CA ARG A 225 -14.29 -0.46 5.59
C ARG A 225 -13.06 0.36 5.18
N ASP A 226 -12.72 0.32 3.90
CA ASP A 226 -11.54 0.94 3.34
C ASP A 226 -11.86 1.92 2.21
N ILE A 227 -10.98 2.92 2.09
CA ILE A 227 -10.79 3.68 0.87
C ILE A 227 -9.84 2.86 0.00
N ARG A 228 -10.19 2.61 -1.26
CA ARG A 228 -9.46 1.69 -2.14
C ARG A 228 -8.99 2.37 -3.41
N TRP A 229 -7.72 2.20 -3.74
CA TRP A 229 -7.11 2.51 -5.03
C TRP A 229 -6.89 1.20 -5.78
N GLN A 230 -7.71 0.95 -6.80
CA GLN A 230 -7.63 -0.26 -7.60
C GLN A 230 -6.32 -0.24 -8.42
N GLU A 231 -5.62 -1.38 -8.49
CA GLU A 231 -4.49 -1.50 -9.40
C GLU A 231 -4.96 -1.53 -10.86
N PRO A 232 -4.16 -1.05 -11.83
CA PRO A 232 -4.51 -1.10 -13.25
C PRO A 232 -4.61 -2.50 -13.88
N SER A 233 -4.67 -3.58 -13.08
CA SER A 233 -4.63 -4.94 -13.61
C SER A 233 -5.95 -5.33 -14.28
N GLY A 234 -5.85 -6.07 -15.39
CA GLY A 234 -7.00 -6.46 -16.23
C GLY A 234 -8.08 -7.30 -15.54
N THR A 235 -7.91 -7.67 -14.26
CA THR A 235 -8.87 -8.41 -13.45
C THR A 235 -9.74 -7.54 -12.53
N GLY A 236 -9.40 -6.26 -12.36
CA GLY A 236 -10.24 -5.26 -11.67
C GLY A 236 -10.62 -5.55 -10.21
N SER A 237 -9.95 -6.49 -9.54
CA SER A 237 -10.36 -7.01 -8.22
C SER A 237 -9.39 -6.66 -7.09
N GLN A 238 -8.17 -6.26 -7.43
CA GLN A 238 -7.10 -5.97 -6.50
C GLN A 238 -6.95 -4.45 -6.28
N TYR A 239 -6.60 -4.07 -5.06
CA TYR A 239 -6.44 -2.67 -4.67
C TYR A 239 -5.42 -2.53 -3.54
N ILE A 240 -4.86 -1.33 -3.42
CA ILE A 240 -4.24 -0.84 -2.19
C ILE A 240 -5.30 -0.03 -1.45
N GLY A 241 -5.42 -0.19 -0.13
CA GLY A 241 -6.46 0.51 0.63
C GLY A 241 -5.99 1.08 1.96
N LEU A 242 -6.66 2.15 2.41
CA LEU A 242 -6.54 2.70 3.75
C LEU A 242 -7.78 2.29 4.53
N ARG A 243 -7.58 1.52 5.61
CA ARG A 243 -8.65 0.96 6.44
C ARG A 243 -8.59 1.52 7.84
N ALA A 244 -9.71 2.04 8.33
CA ALA A 244 -9.86 2.38 9.74
C ALA A 244 -10.23 1.13 10.55
N PRO A 245 -9.50 0.78 11.62
CA PRO A 245 -9.92 -0.27 12.55
C PRO A 245 -11.05 0.22 13.47
N SER A 246 -11.65 -0.69 14.23
CA SER A 246 -12.51 -0.31 15.35
C SER A 246 -11.65 0.39 16.41
N VAL A 247 -11.98 1.65 16.75
CA VAL A 247 -11.24 2.48 17.69
C VAL A 247 -12.15 2.96 18.81
N ALA A 248 -11.62 3.06 20.03
CA ALA A 248 -12.39 3.49 21.20
C ALA A 248 -12.61 5.02 21.27
N GLN A 249 -11.80 5.78 20.53
CA GLN A 249 -11.84 7.24 20.44
C GLN A 249 -11.52 7.67 19.02
N ASN A 250 -11.84 8.92 18.67
CA ASN A 250 -11.44 9.49 17.39
C ASN A 250 -9.90 9.51 17.29
N SER A 251 -9.36 9.26 16.11
CA SER A 251 -7.92 9.28 15.87
C SER A 251 -7.62 10.08 14.61
N ASN A 252 -6.85 11.15 14.73
CA ASN A 252 -6.52 12.02 13.61
C ASN A 252 -5.04 11.90 13.24
N TYR A 253 -4.74 11.73 11.96
CA TYR A 253 -3.38 11.78 11.43
C TYR A 253 -3.17 13.05 10.63
N VAL A 254 -2.21 13.87 11.05
CA VAL A 254 -1.85 15.12 10.37
C VAL A 254 -0.68 14.86 9.44
N PHE A 255 -0.87 15.07 8.12
CA PHE A 255 0.20 14.92 7.14
C PHE A 255 1.30 15.99 7.30
N PRO A 256 2.55 15.70 6.87
CA PRO A 256 3.62 16.69 6.83
C PRO A 256 3.26 17.86 5.90
N THR A 257 3.77 19.05 6.23
CA THR A 257 3.57 20.27 5.44
C THR A 257 4.44 20.31 4.17
N ALA A 258 5.48 19.49 4.09
CA ALA A 258 6.38 19.38 2.95
C ALA A 258 6.23 18.03 2.22
N ILE A 259 6.55 18.03 0.93
CA ILE A 259 6.67 16.78 0.15
C ILE A 259 7.91 16.00 0.60
N GLY A 260 7.82 14.68 0.60
CA GLY A 260 8.96 13.81 0.90
C GLY A 260 9.98 13.80 -0.26
N THR A 261 11.24 13.56 0.06
CA THR A 261 12.28 13.31 -0.95
C THR A 261 12.36 11.82 -1.29
N ALA A 262 12.95 11.49 -2.43
CA ALA A 262 13.20 10.10 -2.82
C ALA A 262 13.91 9.34 -1.69
N GLY A 263 13.43 8.12 -1.40
CA GLY A 263 13.93 7.28 -0.31
C GLY A 263 13.34 7.57 1.07
N GLN A 264 12.41 8.54 1.22
CA GLN A 264 11.69 8.76 2.47
C GLN A 264 10.38 7.96 2.53
N VAL A 265 9.99 7.57 3.74
CA VAL A 265 8.69 6.96 4.05
C VAL A 265 7.97 7.78 5.11
N LEU A 266 6.64 7.69 5.12
CA LEU A 266 5.81 8.36 6.10
C LEU A 266 5.74 7.52 7.38
N THR A 267 6.17 8.09 8.50
CA THR A 267 6.17 7.44 9.82
C THR A 267 5.37 8.24 10.83
N LEU A 268 5.05 7.61 11.96
CA LEU A 268 4.47 8.28 13.11
C LEU A 268 5.54 9.21 13.72
N GLY A 269 5.24 10.51 13.77
CA GLY A 269 6.06 11.51 14.45
C GLY A 269 5.65 11.62 15.92
N THR A 270 5.05 12.77 16.28
CA THR A 270 4.58 13.02 17.65
C THR A 270 3.11 12.69 17.78
N VAL A 271 2.77 11.87 18.78
CA VAL A 271 1.39 11.69 19.25
C VAL A 271 1.12 12.78 20.30
N ASN A 272 -0.06 13.39 20.26
CA ASN A 272 -0.46 14.24 21.37
C ASN A 272 -0.56 13.39 22.64
N GLY A 273 -0.35 13.98 23.82
CA GLY A 273 -0.32 13.24 25.10
C GLY A 273 -1.62 12.50 25.45
N PHE A 274 -2.65 12.56 24.60
CA PHE A 274 -3.96 11.95 24.76
C PHE A 274 -4.22 10.78 23.80
N GLY A 275 -3.36 10.54 22.80
CA GLY A 275 -3.46 9.38 21.91
C GLY A 275 -4.53 9.47 20.81
N ASP A 276 -5.22 10.61 20.68
CA ASP A 276 -6.31 10.86 19.73
C ASP A 276 -5.85 11.66 18.48
N SER A 277 -4.60 12.14 18.45
CA SER A 277 -3.99 12.70 17.24
C SER A 277 -2.50 12.44 17.15
N ALA A 278 -2.01 12.17 15.93
CA ALA A 278 -0.59 12.03 15.65
C ALA A 278 -0.18 12.83 14.41
N THR A 279 0.99 13.44 14.46
CA THR A 279 1.66 14.00 13.29
C THR A 279 2.36 12.87 12.54
N LEU A 280 2.23 12.84 11.23
CA LEU A 280 3.02 11.99 10.35
C LEU A 280 4.24 12.78 9.89
N THR A 281 5.38 12.12 9.73
CA THR A 281 6.65 12.73 9.35
C THR A 281 7.33 11.96 8.23
N TRP A 282 7.92 12.66 7.26
CA TRP A 282 8.81 12.02 6.30
C TRP A 282 10.13 11.70 6.97
N THR A 283 10.47 10.42 6.98
CA THR A 283 11.73 9.94 7.51
C THR A 283 12.42 9.12 6.44
N THR A 284 13.69 9.36 6.19
CA THR A 284 14.51 8.39 5.49
C THR A 284 14.56 7.15 6.37
N PRO A 285 14.04 5.99 5.96
CA PRO A 285 14.37 4.76 6.64
C PRO A 285 15.90 4.70 6.64
N GLY A 286 16.51 4.77 7.81
CA GLY A 286 17.92 4.41 7.88
C GLY A 286 18.05 3.02 7.26
N GLY A 287 19.11 2.76 6.49
CA GLY A 287 19.50 1.39 6.11
C GLY A 287 19.90 0.54 7.33
N GLY A 288 19.27 0.78 8.47
CA GLY A 288 19.55 0.33 9.80
C GLY A 288 18.25 0.38 10.59
N GLY A 289 17.31 -0.46 10.20
CA GLY A 289 16.44 -1.02 11.23
C GLY A 289 17.34 -1.72 12.24
N THR A 290 17.16 -1.43 13.52
CA THR A 290 17.69 -2.30 14.57
C THR A 290 17.19 -3.71 14.26
N VAL A 291 18.09 -4.61 13.87
CA VAL A 291 17.77 -6.04 13.68
C VAL A 291 17.58 -6.64 15.06
N THR A 292 16.37 -6.48 15.60
CA THR A 292 15.89 -7.31 16.70
C THR A 292 15.52 -8.66 16.11
N THR A 293 16.44 -9.61 16.23
CA THR A 293 16.33 -11.06 15.99
C THR A 293 16.69 -11.58 14.57
N ASN A 294 17.68 -12.48 14.54
CA ASN A 294 17.94 -13.54 13.55
C ASN A 294 17.70 -13.27 12.05
N ALA A 295 18.10 -12.12 11.50
CA ALA A 295 18.10 -11.94 10.04
C ALA A 295 19.47 -12.26 9.43
N THR A 296 19.47 -13.18 8.46
CA THR A 296 20.56 -13.52 7.55
C THR A 296 21.01 -12.30 6.77
N LEU A 297 22.33 -12.05 6.71
CA LEU A 297 22.93 -11.00 5.89
C LEU A 297 22.78 -11.36 4.40
N THR A 298 22.14 -10.48 3.62
CA THR A 298 22.17 -10.54 2.16
C THR A 298 23.06 -9.43 1.60
N GLY A 299 24.01 -9.82 0.74
CA GLY A 299 24.94 -8.94 0.04
C GLY A 299 26.19 -9.72 -0.38
N ASP A 300 26.51 -9.75 -1.68
CA ASP A 300 27.60 -10.55 -2.27
C ASP A 300 28.98 -9.86 -2.27
N GLY A 301 29.08 -8.69 -1.66
CA GLY A 301 30.35 -7.97 -1.52
C GLY A 301 30.93 -7.42 -2.83
N SER A 302 30.15 -7.27 -3.90
CA SER A 302 30.64 -6.67 -5.15
C SER A 302 30.41 -5.15 -5.21
N GLY A 303 31.51 -4.38 -5.22
CA GLY A 303 31.54 -2.97 -5.63
C GLY A 303 31.35 -1.91 -4.55
N GLY A 304 32.46 -1.42 -3.97
CA GLY A 304 32.56 -0.04 -3.48
C GLY A 304 31.96 0.31 -2.12
N SER A 305 31.32 -0.62 -1.40
CA SER A 305 30.92 -0.42 -0.01
C SER A 305 31.22 -1.67 0.82
N PRO A 306 32.33 -1.71 1.59
CA PRO A 306 32.61 -2.85 2.44
C PRO A 306 31.47 -3.01 3.46
N LEU A 307 30.99 -4.24 3.62
CA LEU A 307 30.12 -4.67 4.71
C LEU A 307 30.82 -4.40 6.06
N GLY A 308 30.65 -3.19 6.58
CA GLY A 308 31.17 -2.80 7.88
C GLY A 308 30.32 -3.42 8.98
N ILE A 309 30.75 -4.54 9.54
CA ILE A 309 30.23 -5.00 10.83
C ILE A 309 30.74 -4.01 11.86
N ASN A 310 29.83 -3.29 12.51
CA ASN A 310 30.19 -2.50 13.68
C ASN A 310 30.55 -3.48 14.82
N LEU A 311 31.84 -3.73 15.01
CA LEU A 311 32.39 -4.57 16.07
C LEU A 311 32.44 -3.86 17.44
N SER A 312 31.86 -2.65 17.59
CA SER A 312 31.85 -1.95 18.88
C SER A 312 31.04 -2.66 19.96
N ASN A 313 30.16 -3.60 19.57
CA ASN A 313 29.38 -4.45 20.47
C ASN A 313 29.76 -5.93 20.30
N GLY A 314 29.47 -6.76 21.31
CA GLY A 314 29.70 -8.20 21.24
C GLY A 314 28.91 -8.84 20.07
N ASN A 315 29.62 -9.55 19.20
CA ASN A 315 29.03 -10.28 18.08
C ASN A 315 29.16 -11.79 18.33
N THR A 316 28.07 -12.55 18.19
CA THR A 316 28.06 -14.01 18.36
C THR A 316 27.97 -14.69 17.00
N TRP A 317 29.01 -15.43 16.63
CA TRP A 317 29.10 -16.16 15.37
C TRP A 317 28.89 -17.65 15.63
N THR A 318 27.82 -18.24 15.10
CA THR A 318 27.46 -19.65 15.33
C THR A 318 27.92 -20.59 14.20
N GLY A 319 28.43 -20.05 13.09
CA GLY A 319 28.91 -20.80 11.93
C GLY A 319 30.37 -20.50 11.57
N LEU A 320 30.98 -21.40 10.79
CA LEU A 320 32.36 -21.29 10.29
C LEU A 320 32.54 -19.99 9.48
N GLN A 321 33.57 -19.23 9.80
CA GLN A 321 33.96 -18.02 9.06
C GLN A 321 35.19 -18.30 8.21
N THR A 322 35.10 -18.03 6.91
CA THR A 322 36.19 -18.20 5.95
C THR A 322 36.58 -16.83 5.39
N PHE A 323 37.84 -16.43 5.61
CA PHE A 323 38.40 -15.23 5.01
C PHE A 323 39.12 -15.62 3.72
N ALA A 324 38.70 -15.05 2.59
CA ALA A 324 39.28 -15.37 1.27
C ALA A 324 40.73 -14.90 1.11
N ASN A 325 41.16 -13.95 1.94
CA ASN A 325 42.51 -13.36 1.96
C ASN A 325 43.06 -13.38 3.40
N ALA A 326 44.22 -12.74 3.59
CA ALA A 326 44.85 -12.64 4.91
C ALA A 326 43.95 -11.96 5.96
N PHE A 327 43.82 -12.57 7.13
CA PHE A 327 43.31 -11.94 8.33
C PHE A 327 44.44 -11.15 9.00
N SER A 328 44.39 -9.82 8.97
CA SER A 328 45.40 -8.94 9.56
C SER A 328 44.82 -8.15 10.73
N ILE A 329 45.58 -8.07 11.82
CA ILE A 329 45.25 -7.27 12.99
C ILE A 329 46.24 -6.11 13.06
N PHE A 330 45.73 -4.89 13.04
CA PHE A 330 46.54 -3.67 13.07
C PHE A 330 46.43 -2.97 14.43
N GLN A 331 47.42 -2.13 14.76
CA GLN A 331 47.47 -1.31 15.98
C GLN A 331 47.56 -2.13 17.29
N ASN A 332 47.27 -1.51 18.44
CA ASN A 332 47.33 -2.10 19.78
C ASN A 332 46.12 -3.00 20.07
N ALA A 333 45.80 -3.93 19.18
CA ALA A 333 44.65 -4.80 19.29
C ALA A 333 45.00 -6.10 20.06
N ARG A 334 44.12 -6.48 21.00
CA ARG A 334 44.21 -7.75 21.73
C ARG A 334 43.29 -8.79 21.07
N ILE A 335 43.85 -9.96 20.74
CA ILE A 335 43.04 -11.14 20.44
C ILE A 335 42.74 -11.85 21.77
N ALA A 336 41.48 -11.93 22.16
CA ALA A 336 41.04 -12.72 23.30
C ALA A 336 40.15 -13.86 22.82
N MET A 337 40.56 -15.10 23.09
CA MET A 337 39.76 -16.29 22.82
C MET A 337 39.29 -16.85 24.17
N THR A 338 38.04 -16.58 24.53
CA THR A 338 37.47 -17.02 25.81
C THR A 338 36.74 -18.34 25.63
N ASN A 339 37.02 -19.29 26.50
CA ASN A 339 36.34 -20.58 26.54
C ASN A 339 35.59 -20.74 27.86
N ASN A 340 34.27 -20.59 27.83
CA ASN A 340 33.43 -20.54 29.04
C ASN A 340 32.70 -21.87 29.34
N ASP A 341 33.00 -22.93 28.60
CA ASP A 341 32.29 -24.22 28.69
C ASP A 341 33.09 -25.32 29.41
N ASN A 342 34.23 -24.97 30.02
CA ASN A 342 35.17 -25.88 30.71
C ASN A 342 35.76 -27.01 29.84
N ASN A 343 35.59 -27.01 28.52
CA ASN A 343 36.18 -28.02 27.63
C ASN A 343 37.37 -27.46 26.86
N ALA A 344 38.59 -27.98 27.06
CA ALA A 344 39.77 -27.46 26.36
C ALA A 344 39.58 -27.39 24.82
N ARG A 345 39.89 -26.24 24.22
CA ARG A 345 39.84 -25.98 22.78
C ARG A 345 41.21 -25.59 22.24
N ASP A 346 41.42 -25.88 20.97
CA ASP A 346 42.69 -25.65 20.28
C ASP A 346 42.61 -24.49 19.31
N ILE A 347 43.70 -23.73 19.24
CA ILE A 347 44.03 -22.98 18.03
C ILE A 347 44.69 -23.97 17.06
N ARG A 348 44.19 -24.05 15.82
CA ARG A 348 44.60 -25.08 14.84
C ARG A 348 45.09 -24.43 13.55
N TRP A 349 46.27 -24.84 13.11
CA TRP A 349 46.79 -24.60 11.76
C TRP A 349 46.62 -25.87 10.95
N GLN A 350 45.67 -25.85 10.02
CA GLN A 350 45.41 -27.00 9.14
C GLN A 350 46.60 -27.21 8.21
N GLU A 351 46.98 -28.47 7.98
CA GLU A 351 47.99 -28.78 6.99
C GLU A 351 47.43 -28.54 5.57
N PRO A 352 48.28 -28.18 4.58
CA PRO A 352 47.88 -28.18 3.19
C PRO A 352 47.76 -29.62 2.68
N SER A 353 46.69 -30.33 3.02
CA SER A 353 46.37 -31.63 2.44
C SER A 353 44.96 -31.64 1.84
N GLY A 354 44.77 -32.37 0.74
CA GLY A 354 43.52 -32.38 -0.03
C GLY A 354 42.27 -32.86 0.72
N THR A 355 42.40 -33.26 2.00
CA THR A 355 41.27 -33.68 2.85
C THR A 355 40.97 -32.72 4.01
N GLY A 356 41.82 -31.71 4.26
CA GLY A 356 41.57 -30.63 5.21
C GLY A 356 41.30 -31.04 6.66
N SER A 357 41.70 -32.25 7.08
CA SER A 357 41.28 -32.84 8.36
C SER A 357 42.39 -32.87 9.42
N GLN A 358 43.65 -32.70 9.04
CA GLN A 358 44.80 -32.73 9.93
C GLN A 358 45.33 -31.33 10.22
N TYR A 359 45.83 -31.11 11.43
CA TYR A 359 46.34 -29.82 11.88
C TYR A 359 47.46 -29.98 12.90
N ILE A 360 48.27 -28.92 13.01
CA ILE A 360 49.11 -28.67 14.19
C ILE A 360 48.33 -27.70 15.07
N GLY A 361 48.25 -27.96 16.38
CA GLY A 361 47.45 -27.15 17.29
C GLY A 361 48.18 -26.78 18.58
N LEU A 362 47.77 -25.66 19.17
CA LEU A 362 48.13 -25.27 20.53
C LEU A 362 46.90 -25.36 21.42
N ARG A 363 46.99 -26.19 22.46
CA ARG A 363 45.91 -26.46 23.43
C ARG A 363 46.27 -25.87 24.78
N ALA A 364 45.38 -25.05 25.34
CA ALA A 364 45.48 -24.68 26.75
C ALA A 364 44.91 -25.81 27.62
N PRO A 365 45.63 -26.29 28.64
CA PRO A 365 45.07 -27.20 29.63
C PRO A 365 44.14 -26.45 30.61
N SER A 366 43.40 -27.19 31.44
CA SER A 366 42.73 -26.59 32.60
C SER A 366 43.78 -26.10 33.58
N VAL A 367 43.78 -24.79 33.87
CA VAL A 367 44.76 -24.13 34.75
C VAL A 367 44.04 -23.42 35.90
N ALA A 368 44.64 -23.44 37.09
CA ALA A 368 44.06 -22.83 38.29
C ALA A 368 44.24 -21.30 38.36
N GLN A 369 45.19 -20.76 37.59
CA GLN A 369 45.52 -19.33 37.53
C GLN A 369 45.92 -18.98 36.08
N ASN A 370 45.95 -17.69 35.76
CA ASN A 370 46.43 -17.24 34.45
C ASN A 370 47.91 -17.63 34.28
N SER A 371 48.30 -18.03 33.07
CA SER A 371 49.68 -18.37 32.74
C SER A 371 50.09 -17.68 31.45
N ASN A 372 51.14 -16.88 31.49
CA ASN A 372 51.62 -16.11 30.34
C ASN A 372 52.98 -16.61 29.85
N TYR A 373 53.11 -16.80 28.54
CA TYR A 373 54.40 -17.04 27.89
C TYR A 373 54.80 -15.82 27.06
N VAL A 374 55.95 -15.23 27.39
CA VAL A 374 56.49 -14.07 26.69
C VAL A 374 57.51 -14.54 25.67
N PHE A 375 57.25 -14.29 24.38
CA PHE A 375 58.18 -14.66 23.31
C PHE A 375 59.49 -13.83 23.36
N PRO A 376 60.60 -14.35 22.83
CA PRO A 376 61.84 -13.59 22.71
C PRO A 376 61.68 -12.37 21.79
N THR A 377 62.44 -11.32 22.04
CA THR A 377 62.43 -10.09 21.23
C THR A 377 63.15 -10.22 19.89
N ALA A 378 63.91 -11.30 19.68
CA ALA A 378 64.66 -11.57 18.46
C ALA A 378 64.32 -12.96 17.89
N ILE A 379 64.51 -13.10 16.58
CA ILE A 379 64.41 -14.40 15.89
C ILE A 379 65.58 -15.31 16.29
N GLY A 380 65.36 -16.63 16.30
CA GLY A 380 66.40 -17.62 16.58
C GLY A 380 67.36 -17.79 15.40
N THR A 381 68.58 -18.23 15.69
CA THR A 381 69.55 -18.64 14.67
C THR A 381 69.43 -20.14 14.37
N ALA A 382 69.98 -20.57 13.23
CA ALA A 382 70.02 -21.99 12.86
C ALA A 382 70.62 -22.83 14.01
N GLY A 383 69.97 -23.96 14.31
CA GLY A 383 70.38 -24.88 15.38
C GLY A 383 69.83 -24.53 16.76
N GLN A 384 69.04 -23.47 16.93
CA GLN A 384 68.35 -23.15 18.18
C GLN A 384 66.90 -23.67 18.20
N VAL A 385 66.42 -23.99 19.39
CA VAL A 385 65.02 -24.35 19.68
C VAL A 385 64.45 -23.40 20.71
N LEU A 386 63.13 -23.17 20.68
CA LEU A 386 62.46 -22.35 21.67
C LEU A 386 62.29 -23.16 22.95
N THR A 387 62.86 -22.67 24.05
CA THR A 387 62.86 -23.32 25.36
C THR A 387 62.30 -22.40 26.43
N LEU A 388 61.99 -22.95 27.60
CA LEU A 388 61.62 -22.15 28.76
C LEU A 388 62.84 -21.39 29.29
N GLY A 389 62.68 -20.09 29.52
CA GLY A 389 63.64 -19.21 30.16
C GLY A 389 63.33 -19.02 31.65
N THR A 390 63.35 -17.77 32.11
CA THR A 390 63.03 -17.45 33.49
C THR A 390 61.53 -17.57 33.73
N VAL A 391 61.15 -18.40 34.70
CA VAL A 391 59.83 -18.39 35.31
C VAL A 391 59.86 -17.38 36.44
N ASN A 392 58.86 -16.51 36.54
CA ASN A 392 58.78 -15.58 37.66
C ASN A 392 58.57 -16.32 38.99
N GLY A 393 58.82 -15.66 40.12
CA GLY A 393 58.73 -16.30 41.44
C GLY A 393 57.32 -16.79 41.84
N PHE A 394 56.29 -16.41 41.07
CA PHE A 394 54.89 -16.79 41.31
C PHE A 394 54.38 -17.91 40.39
N GLY A 395 55.14 -18.28 39.35
CA GLY A 395 54.80 -19.37 38.43
C GLY A 395 53.68 -19.06 37.42
N ASP A 396 53.22 -17.80 37.33
CA ASP A 396 52.13 -17.35 36.46
C ASP A 396 52.63 -16.69 35.16
N SER A 397 53.94 -16.46 35.02
CA SER A 397 54.54 -16.00 33.77
C SER A 397 55.94 -16.56 33.55
N ALA A 398 56.26 -16.93 32.30
CA ALA A 398 57.59 -17.37 31.90
C ALA A 398 58.02 -16.72 30.59
N THR A 399 59.29 -16.35 30.49
CA THR A 399 59.89 -15.98 29.20
C THR A 399 60.25 -17.24 28.42
N LEU A 400 59.99 -17.25 27.12
CA LEU A 400 60.57 -18.24 26.20
C LEU A 400 61.91 -17.69 25.68
N GLN A 401 62.86 -18.57 25.39
CA GLN A 401 64.19 -18.20 24.89
C GLN A 401 64.68 -19.16 23.80
N TRP A 402 65.39 -18.63 22.81
CA TRP A 402 66.12 -19.47 21.85
C TRP A 402 67.38 -20.01 22.50
N ALA A 403 67.49 -21.33 22.60
CA ALA A 403 68.64 -22.01 23.18
C ALA A 403 69.09 -23.15 22.28
N ALA A 404 70.33 -23.61 22.45
CA ALA A 404 70.74 -24.88 21.87
C ALA A 404 69.86 -26.02 22.43
N PRO A 405 69.62 -27.10 21.67
CA PRO A 405 68.85 -28.25 22.14
C PRO A 405 69.44 -28.77 23.46
N PRO A 406 68.61 -28.98 24.50
CA PRO A 406 69.08 -29.55 25.77
C PRO A 406 69.73 -30.91 25.51
N GLY A 407 71.00 -31.06 25.88
CA GLY A 407 71.78 -32.29 25.70
C GLY A 407 72.85 -32.25 24.61
N GLY A 408 72.94 -31.19 23.81
CA GLY A 408 73.87 -31.14 22.67
C GLY A 408 73.47 -32.16 21.59
N SER A 409 73.75 -31.86 20.33
CA SER A 409 73.40 -32.79 19.25
C SER A 409 74.12 -34.15 19.47
N PRO A 410 73.44 -35.31 19.48
CA PRO A 410 74.07 -36.64 19.54
C PRO A 410 74.70 -37.00 18.18
N VAL A 411 75.36 -36.02 17.56
CA VAL A 411 76.05 -36.19 16.29
C VAL A 411 77.40 -36.79 16.63
N PHE A 412 77.60 -38.06 16.23
CA PHE A 412 78.92 -38.66 16.28
C PHE A 412 79.86 -37.82 15.40
N SER A 413 80.73 -37.05 16.04
CA SER A 413 81.71 -36.21 15.33
C SER A 413 83.02 -36.98 15.17
N ARG A 414 83.61 -36.89 13.97
CA ARG A 414 84.83 -37.60 13.57
C ARG A 414 86.03 -36.66 13.61
N SER A 415 87.17 -37.17 14.04
CA SER A 415 88.48 -36.56 13.80
C SER A 415 89.48 -37.57 13.27
N ASP A 416 90.31 -37.14 12.32
CA ASP A 416 91.44 -37.92 11.82
C ASP A 416 92.73 -37.36 12.42
N VAL A 417 93.60 -38.23 12.95
CA VAL A 417 94.83 -37.86 13.66
C VAL A 417 96.03 -38.62 13.08
N THR A 418 97.17 -37.93 12.98
CA THR A 418 98.47 -38.54 12.71
C THR A 418 99.24 -38.65 14.02
N VAL A 419 99.75 -39.83 14.34
CA VAL A 419 100.52 -40.10 15.56
C VAL A 419 102.00 -40.32 15.25
N THR A 420 102.84 -40.21 16.28
CA THR A 420 104.28 -40.51 16.20
C THR A 420 104.63 -41.81 16.92
N ALA A 421 105.79 -42.40 16.60
CA ALA A 421 106.33 -43.50 17.40
C ALA A 421 106.48 -43.10 18.89
N GLY A 422 106.16 -44.00 19.82
CA GLY A 422 106.17 -43.71 21.26
C GLY A 422 104.84 -43.17 21.81
N ALA A 423 104.88 -42.45 22.93
CA ALA A 423 103.69 -41.96 23.63
C ALA A 423 103.03 -40.76 22.93
N ASN A 424 101.71 -40.83 22.78
CA ASN A 424 100.88 -39.80 22.18
C ASN A 424 99.70 -39.52 23.12
N ASN A 425 99.55 -38.26 23.55
CA ASN A 425 98.30 -37.81 24.13
C ASN A 425 97.35 -37.45 22.98
N LEU A 426 96.30 -38.25 22.80
CA LEU A 426 95.33 -37.97 21.75
C LEU A 426 94.37 -36.89 22.24
N LEU A 427 94.38 -35.75 21.56
CA LEU A 427 93.30 -34.78 21.68
C LEU A 427 92.02 -35.45 21.14
N ALA A 428 90.99 -35.62 21.96
CA ALA A 428 89.62 -35.70 21.45
C ALA A 428 89.26 -34.33 20.87
N SER A 429 89.85 -34.02 19.71
CA SER A 429 89.73 -32.74 19.03
C SER A 429 88.27 -32.31 18.99
N SER A 430 88.02 -31.10 19.48
CA SER A 430 86.73 -30.40 19.39
C SER A 430 85.47 -31.22 19.75
N GLY A 431 85.57 -32.17 20.70
CA GLY A 431 84.40 -32.96 21.11
C GLY A 431 84.07 -34.17 20.22
N ALA A 432 85.00 -34.62 19.37
CA ALA A 432 84.86 -35.85 18.58
C ALA A 432 84.56 -37.08 19.45
N THR A 433 83.63 -37.91 18.99
CA THR A 433 83.30 -39.23 19.57
C THR A 433 83.92 -40.38 18.78
N LEU A 434 84.47 -40.11 17.58
CA LEU A 434 85.27 -41.05 16.79
C LEU A 434 86.62 -40.43 16.42
N ILE A 435 87.70 -40.97 16.95
CA ILE A 435 89.07 -40.61 16.61
C ILE A 435 89.64 -41.69 15.70
N ARG A 436 89.95 -41.34 14.45
CA ARG A 436 90.60 -42.27 13.50
C ARG A 436 92.08 -41.93 13.42
N ILE A 437 92.92 -42.89 13.77
CA ILE A 437 94.36 -42.76 13.58
C ILE A 437 94.64 -43.24 12.16
N THR A 438 94.78 -42.28 11.25
CA THR A 438 94.93 -42.52 9.80
C THR A 438 96.35 -42.30 9.32
N GLY A 439 97.20 -41.62 10.11
CA GLY A 439 98.60 -41.37 9.80
C GLY A 439 99.55 -41.80 10.92
N PHE A 440 100.75 -42.21 10.54
CA PHE A 440 101.84 -42.54 11.47
C PHE A 440 103.17 -41.95 10.96
N THR A 441 103.97 -41.38 11.86
CA THR A 441 105.28 -40.80 11.57
C THR A 441 106.34 -41.37 12.52
N GLY A 442 107.43 -41.95 12.01
CA GLY A 442 108.50 -42.52 12.86
C GLY A 442 109.11 -43.87 12.47
N GLY A 443 108.88 -44.39 11.25
CA GLY A 443 109.49 -45.65 10.76
C GLY A 443 108.65 -46.91 11.02
N ALA A 444 109.29 -48.08 11.20
CA ALA A 444 108.59 -49.33 11.54
C ALA A 444 108.57 -49.52 13.06
N GLY A 445 107.59 -48.93 13.73
CA GLY A 445 107.49 -48.97 15.19
C GLY A 445 106.05 -48.81 15.69
N ALA A 446 105.77 -49.36 16.87
CA ALA A 446 104.49 -49.20 17.55
C ALA A 446 104.33 -47.78 18.12
N PHE A 447 103.08 -47.38 18.37
CA PHE A 447 102.78 -46.16 19.13
C PHE A 447 101.90 -46.47 20.33
N THR A 448 101.96 -45.60 21.32
CA THR A 448 101.20 -45.69 22.56
C THR A 448 100.28 -44.49 22.68
N VAL A 449 99.00 -44.72 22.99
CA VAL A 449 98.07 -43.70 23.43
C VAL A 449 98.20 -43.57 24.94
N SER A 450 98.82 -42.49 25.42
CA SER A 450 99.09 -42.29 26.85
C SER A 450 97.92 -41.68 27.60
N GLY A 451 97.10 -40.89 26.90
CA GLY A 451 95.90 -40.27 27.45
C GLY A 451 94.95 -39.76 26.37
N ILE A 452 93.76 -39.36 26.81
CA ILE A 452 92.74 -38.71 25.99
C ILE A 452 92.26 -37.45 26.70
N SER A 453 92.44 -36.28 26.10
CA SER A 453 91.97 -35.03 26.70
C SER A 453 90.49 -34.73 26.42
N GLY A 454 89.79 -34.06 27.33
CA GLY A 454 88.43 -33.54 27.10
C GLY A 454 87.30 -34.52 27.48
N GLY A 455 87.48 -35.20 28.61
CA GLY A 455 86.46 -36.05 29.24
C GLY A 455 85.30 -35.23 29.84
N ALA A 456 84.09 -35.77 29.71
CA ALA A 456 82.88 -35.31 30.37
C ALA A 456 82.09 -36.56 30.78
N ASP A 457 81.49 -36.57 31.97
CA ASP A 457 80.83 -37.76 32.52
C ASP A 457 79.86 -38.40 31.51
N GLY A 458 79.97 -39.72 31.31
CA GLY A 458 79.17 -40.49 30.35
C GLY A 458 79.55 -40.32 28.87
N LYS A 459 80.57 -39.50 28.54
CA LYS A 459 81.03 -39.32 27.15
C LYS A 459 81.70 -40.59 26.65
N MET A 460 81.25 -41.09 25.50
CA MET A 460 81.87 -42.22 24.81
C MET A 460 82.79 -41.75 23.67
N VAL A 461 83.97 -42.36 23.56
CA VAL A 461 84.92 -42.16 22.46
C VAL A 461 85.31 -43.50 21.88
N VAL A 462 85.31 -43.58 20.55
CA VAL A 462 85.85 -44.71 19.79
C VAL A 462 87.18 -44.25 19.18
N ILE A 463 88.28 -44.93 19.53
CA ILE A 463 89.56 -44.78 18.84
C ILE A 463 89.70 -45.92 17.85
N LEU A 464 89.81 -45.58 16.57
CA LEU A 464 90.01 -46.53 15.48
C LEU A 464 91.42 -46.37 14.92
N ASN A 465 92.29 -47.34 15.17
CA ASN A 465 93.57 -47.45 14.50
C ASN A 465 93.35 -48.01 13.09
N GLN A 466 93.63 -47.21 12.06
CA GLN A 466 93.60 -47.62 10.67
C GLN A 466 95.01 -47.73 10.07
N THR A 467 96.05 -47.60 10.90
CA THR A 467 97.44 -47.74 10.48
C THR A 467 97.86 -49.21 10.53
N GLY A 468 98.93 -49.55 9.80
CA GLY A 468 99.57 -50.86 9.90
C GLY A 468 100.44 -51.06 11.16
N GLN A 469 100.55 -50.05 12.04
CA GLN A 469 101.37 -50.12 13.25
C GLN A 469 100.54 -50.58 14.44
N ASN A 470 101.18 -51.27 15.39
CA ASN A 470 100.52 -51.69 16.63
C ASN A 470 100.28 -50.47 17.52
N MET A 471 99.05 -50.34 18.02
CA MET A 471 98.63 -49.34 19.00
C MET A 471 98.57 -49.98 20.37
N THR A 472 99.32 -49.42 21.32
CA THR A 472 99.20 -49.72 22.75
C THR A 472 98.41 -48.62 23.43
N VAL A 473 97.57 -48.94 24.41
CA VAL A 473 97.00 -47.92 25.32
C VAL A 473 97.76 -48.00 26.65
N SER A 474 98.33 -46.87 27.08
CA SER A 474 98.97 -46.77 28.40
C SER A 474 97.89 -46.57 29.45
N PHE A 475 97.93 -47.36 30.50
CA PHE A 475 96.98 -47.25 31.60
C PHE A 475 97.62 -46.51 32.77
N GLU A 476 96.87 -45.57 33.36
CA GLU A 476 97.34 -44.69 34.45
C GLU A 476 98.71 -44.04 34.16
N ASP A 477 98.92 -43.58 32.92
CA ASP A 477 100.16 -42.93 32.53
C ASP A 477 100.38 -41.65 33.36
N VAL A 478 101.42 -41.68 34.21
CA VAL A 478 101.75 -40.56 35.09
C VAL A 478 102.22 -39.32 34.31
N GLY A 479 102.59 -39.47 33.03
CA GLY A 479 102.89 -38.38 32.12
C GLY A 479 101.68 -37.54 31.73
N GLU A 480 100.46 -38.05 31.97
CA GLU A 480 99.21 -37.35 31.67
C GLU A 480 98.58 -36.66 32.88
N THR A 481 97.77 -35.63 32.64
CA THR A 481 96.91 -35.05 33.68
C THR A 481 95.86 -36.07 34.13
N ALA A 482 95.50 -36.04 35.41
CA ALA A 482 94.61 -37.03 36.00
C ALA A 482 93.32 -37.23 35.18
N GLY A 483 92.69 -36.14 34.73
CA GLY A 483 91.47 -36.16 33.92
C GLY A 483 91.61 -36.75 32.51
N ASN A 484 92.83 -37.00 32.02
CA ASN A 484 93.10 -37.56 30.69
C ASN A 484 93.55 -39.02 30.73
N ARG A 485 93.84 -39.55 31.91
CA ARG A 485 94.37 -40.91 32.08
C ARG A 485 93.31 -41.94 31.76
N ILE A 486 93.79 -43.09 31.31
CA ILE A 486 92.98 -44.22 30.89
C ILE A 486 93.10 -45.32 31.94
N LEU A 487 91.97 -45.81 32.42
CA LEU A 487 91.83 -46.95 33.30
C LEU A 487 91.51 -48.21 32.49
N ASN A 488 92.02 -49.35 32.99
CA ASN A 488 91.62 -50.67 32.55
C ASN A 488 91.02 -51.44 33.72
N THR A 489 89.70 -51.42 33.82
CA THR A 489 88.93 -52.20 34.81
C THR A 489 88.70 -53.65 34.38
N ALA A 490 88.91 -53.98 33.10
CA ALA A 490 88.73 -55.32 32.53
C ALA A 490 89.96 -56.26 32.70
N GLY A 491 91.14 -55.72 33.01
CA GLY A 491 92.38 -56.46 33.27
C GLY A 491 93.13 -56.94 32.01
N GLY A 492 94.48 -56.89 32.04
CA GLY A 492 95.38 -57.38 30.97
C GLY A 492 95.99 -56.30 30.06
N THR A 493 97.15 -56.58 29.46
CA THR A 493 97.78 -55.72 28.42
C THR A 493 97.15 -55.99 27.06
N THR A 494 96.52 -54.99 26.45
CA THR A 494 95.96 -55.07 25.10
C THR A 494 96.74 -54.15 24.17
N ASN A 495 97.25 -54.72 23.09
CA ASN A 495 97.86 -53.99 21.97
C ASN A 495 97.09 -54.37 20.72
N THR A 496 96.85 -53.42 19.81
CA THR A 496 96.36 -53.79 18.48
C THR A 496 97.43 -54.56 17.70
N ILE A 497 97.04 -55.49 16.83
CA ILE A 497 97.92 -56.06 15.80
C ILE A 497 97.60 -55.36 14.48
N GLY A 498 98.31 -54.25 14.20
CA GLY A 498 97.94 -53.34 13.12
C GLY A 498 96.62 -52.63 13.41
N SER A 499 95.70 -52.62 12.44
CA SER A 499 94.37 -52.01 12.59
C SER A 499 93.60 -52.62 13.75
N GLY A 500 92.80 -51.80 14.45
CA GLY A 500 92.00 -52.22 15.60
C GLY A 500 91.30 -51.04 16.26
N ASN A 501 90.53 -51.25 17.33
CA ASN A 501 89.84 -50.17 18.03
C ASN A 501 89.75 -50.34 19.54
N TYR A 502 89.54 -49.20 20.21
CA TYR A 502 89.11 -49.10 21.59
C TYR A 502 87.83 -48.27 21.66
N ILE A 503 86.88 -48.72 22.47
CA ILE A 503 85.71 -47.94 22.89
C ILE A 503 85.91 -47.63 24.35
N MET A 504 85.84 -46.36 24.70
CA MET A 504 86.05 -45.86 26.05
C MET A 504 84.89 -44.96 26.46
N VAL A 505 84.56 -44.96 27.75
CA VAL A 505 83.59 -44.04 28.36
C VAL A 505 84.30 -43.27 29.45
N TYR A 506 84.03 -41.97 29.56
CA TYR A 506 84.57 -41.18 30.66
C TYR A 506 83.70 -41.33 31.90
N ASP A 507 84.30 -41.81 32.99
CA ASP A 507 83.69 -41.84 34.32
C ASP A 507 84.06 -40.54 35.05
N GLY A 508 83.06 -39.66 35.23
CA GLY A 508 83.20 -38.40 35.94
C GLY A 508 83.46 -38.55 37.44
N GLY A 509 83.06 -39.68 38.04
CA GLY A 509 83.34 -40.00 39.44
C GLY A 509 84.80 -40.40 39.67
N ALA A 510 85.37 -41.19 38.76
CA ALA A 510 86.80 -41.53 38.78
C ALA A 510 87.70 -40.43 38.17
N ALA A 511 87.13 -39.52 37.38
CA ALA A 511 87.84 -38.56 36.53
C ALA A 511 88.84 -39.26 35.59
N ARG A 512 88.40 -40.32 34.91
CA ARG A 512 89.22 -41.20 34.06
C ARG A 512 88.44 -41.69 32.83
N TRP A 513 89.17 -42.02 31.78
CA TRP A 513 88.62 -42.78 30.66
C TRP A 513 88.66 -44.27 30.98
N GLU A 514 87.53 -44.95 30.98
CA GLU A 514 87.44 -46.38 31.19
C GLU A 514 87.31 -47.09 29.84
N VAL A 515 88.16 -48.10 29.60
CA VAL A 515 88.04 -48.95 28.41
C VAL A 515 86.86 -49.89 28.58
N VAL A 516 85.87 -49.76 27.70
CA VAL A 516 84.66 -50.59 27.68
C VAL A 516 84.82 -51.78 26.73
N LEU A 517 85.46 -51.56 25.59
CA LEU A 517 85.69 -52.61 24.59
C LEU A 517 87.02 -52.40 23.88
N PHE A 518 87.72 -53.51 23.62
CA PHE A 518 88.88 -53.56 22.74
C PHE A 518 88.64 -54.61 21.65
N LYS A 519 89.02 -54.31 20.42
CA LYS A 519 89.01 -55.28 19.32
C LYS A 519 90.22 -55.08 18.41
N ASN A 520 90.92 -56.19 18.14
CA ASN A 520 91.85 -56.32 17.03
C ASN A 520 91.10 -56.33 15.69
#